data_AF-A0A1V1NQP4-F1
#
_entry.id   AF-A0A1V1NQP4-F1
#
_cell.length_a   1.000
_cell.length_b   1.000
_cell.length_c   1.000
_cell.angle_alpha   90.00
_cell.angle_beta   90.00
_cell.angle_gamma   90.00
#
_symmetry.space_group_name_H-M   'P 1'
#
loop_
_entity.id
_entity.type
_entity.pdbx_description
1 polymer ?
#
loop_
_entity_poly.entity_id
_entity_poly.type
_entity_poly.pdbx_seq_one_letter_code
_entity_poly.pdbx_strand_id
1 'polypeptide(L)'
;NLTLTPDYKKHYYLRPVLELGKLLIMLSRNNQNFLIIAPIKHYDTPIGAVIVEIDLKDMLSRILPSDESEFYETEIQERKDAAERLEFSETRLRSILENMLDGIITINEQGIVNTFNPAAERIFGYNKTEIIGKNIKILMPDPYHREHDTYINKYLKTKTPKIIGSGREVTARRKDGGHFPIDLSVSATLVKGKQMFVGIIRDITDRKI
;
A
#
# COMPACT_ATOMS: atom_id res chain seq x y z
N ASN A 1 1.44 -33.58 26.24
CA ASN A 1 0.87 -34.42 27.30
C ASN A 1 -0.08 -33.59 28.15
N LEU A 2 -1.38 -33.62 27.85
CA LEU A 2 -2.42 -32.99 28.67
C LEU A 2 -2.76 -33.92 29.84
N THR A 3 -2.39 -33.52 31.06
CA THR A 3 -2.67 -34.27 32.28
C THR A 3 -4.05 -33.84 32.80
N LEU A 4 -5.05 -34.71 32.65
CA LEU A 4 -6.38 -34.52 33.24
C LEU A 4 -6.34 -34.82 34.75
N THR A 5 -7.06 -34.01 35.52
CA THR A 5 -7.11 -34.04 36.99
C THR A 5 -7.71 -35.35 37.56
N PRO A 6 -7.40 -35.73 38.82
CA PRO A 6 -7.47 -37.11 39.29
C PRO A 6 -8.87 -37.72 39.49
N ASP A 7 -9.95 -36.94 39.47
CA ASP A 7 -11.26 -37.39 39.98
C ASP A 7 -12.13 -38.21 39.01
N TYR A 8 -11.78 -38.27 37.72
CA TYR A 8 -12.61 -38.98 36.72
C TYR A 8 -12.35 -40.49 36.62
N LYS A 9 -11.35 -41.04 37.33
CA LYS A 9 -10.91 -42.45 37.19
C LYS A 9 -11.81 -43.49 37.90
N LYS A 10 -12.85 -43.09 38.63
CA LYS A 10 -13.66 -44.03 39.44
C LYS A 10 -14.87 -44.67 38.74
N HIS A 11 -15.29 -44.21 37.55
CA HIS A 11 -16.55 -44.67 36.93
C HIS A 11 -16.45 -45.14 35.47
N TYR A 12 -15.26 -45.14 34.85
CA TYR A 12 -15.14 -45.45 33.42
C TYR A 12 -13.89 -46.30 33.11
N TYR A 13 -14.08 -47.40 32.37
CA TYR A 13 -13.00 -48.16 31.73
C TYR A 13 -12.42 -47.31 30.59
N LEU A 14 -11.29 -46.65 30.83
CA LEU A 14 -10.56 -45.92 29.79
C LEU A 14 -9.65 -46.89 29.00
N ARG A 15 -10.20 -47.53 27.97
CA ARG A 15 -9.37 -48.00 26.84
C ARG A 15 -9.14 -46.79 25.91
N PRO A 16 -7.91 -46.49 25.48
CA PRO A 16 -7.71 -45.48 24.43
C PRO A 16 -8.23 -46.08 23.11
N VAL A 17 -9.40 -45.60 22.65
CA VAL A 17 -10.05 -46.04 21.40
C VAL A 17 -9.75 -45.08 20.23
N LEU A 18 -9.15 -43.92 20.52
CA LEU A 18 -8.87 -42.86 19.54
C LEU A 18 -7.40 -42.43 19.62
N GLU A 19 -6.74 -42.42 18.46
CA GLU A 19 -5.34 -42.01 18.32
C GLU A 19 -5.30 -40.65 17.61
N LEU A 20 -4.58 -39.68 18.18
CA LEU A 20 -4.30 -38.39 17.56
C LEU A 20 -3.10 -38.57 16.62
N GLY A 21 -3.32 -38.39 15.31
CA GLY A 21 -2.28 -38.56 14.29
C GLY A 21 -1.24 -37.41 14.25
N LYS A 22 -0.42 -37.38 13.18
CA LYS A 22 0.55 -36.28 12.95
C LYS A 22 -0.16 -34.92 12.95
N LEU A 23 0.32 -34.01 13.80
CA LEU A 23 -0.18 -32.64 13.89
C LEU A 23 0.29 -31.80 12.70
N LEU A 24 -0.60 -30.97 12.17
CA LEU A 24 -0.24 -29.83 11.33
C LEU A 24 -0.32 -28.55 12.16
N ILE A 25 0.71 -27.71 12.06
CA ILE A 25 0.75 -26.38 12.66
C ILE A 25 0.84 -25.36 11.52
N MET A 26 -0.09 -24.41 11.50
CA MET A 26 -0.15 -23.35 10.48
C MET A 26 -0.21 -21.98 11.17
N LEU A 27 0.56 -21.00 10.68
CA LEU A 27 0.38 -19.60 11.10
C LEU A 27 -0.81 -18.97 10.36
N SER A 28 -1.61 -18.20 11.07
CA SER A 28 -2.65 -17.35 10.47
C SER A 28 -2.04 -16.23 9.62
N ARG A 29 -2.81 -15.69 8.67
CA ARG A 29 -2.36 -14.61 7.75
C ARG A 29 -1.89 -13.33 8.44
N ASN A 30 -2.38 -13.06 9.65
CA ASN A 30 -2.02 -11.90 10.46
C ASN A 30 -0.86 -12.19 11.44
N ASN A 31 -0.29 -13.42 11.41
CA ASN A 31 0.73 -13.91 12.34
C ASN A 31 0.35 -13.80 13.83
N GLN A 32 -0.94 -13.76 14.17
CA GLN A 32 -1.37 -13.66 15.56
C GLN A 32 -1.77 -15.02 16.16
N ASN A 33 -2.17 -15.97 15.33
CA ASN A 33 -2.69 -17.25 15.80
C ASN A 33 -1.98 -18.42 15.12
N PHE A 34 -1.82 -19.52 15.85
CA PHE A 34 -1.55 -20.83 15.27
C PHE A 34 -2.84 -21.63 15.14
N LEU A 35 -3.04 -22.22 13.97
CA LEU A 35 -3.97 -23.32 13.82
C LEU A 35 -3.21 -24.63 14.04
N ILE A 36 -3.61 -25.38 15.07
CA ILE A 36 -3.18 -26.75 15.27
C ILE A 36 -4.30 -27.68 14.79
N ILE A 37 -4.00 -28.47 13.77
CA ILE A 37 -4.93 -29.44 13.20
C ILE A 37 -4.45 -30.83 13.59
N ALA A 38 -5.24 -31.52 14.40
CA ALA A 38 -4.97 -32.88 14.83
C ALA A 38 -5.97 -33.85 14.17
N PRO A 39 -5.55 -34.65 13.18
CA PRO A 39 -6.43 -35.63 12.56
C PRO A 39 -6.82 -36.71 13.58
N ILE A 40 -8.10 -37.01 13.66
CA ILE A 40 -8.67 -38.06 14.50
C ILE A 40 -8.87 -39.30 13.63
N LYS A 41 -8.35 -40.43 14.10
CA LYS A 41 -8.57 -41.73 13.49
C LYS A 41 -9.22 -42.71 14.46
N HIS A 42 -10.03 -43.60 13.92
CA HIS A 42 -10.46 -44.82 14.59
C HIS A 42 -9.79 -46.00 13.87
N TYR A 43 -8.79 -46.60 14.51
CA TYR A 43 -7.81 -47.47 13.82
C TYR A 43 -7.19 -46.73 12.62
N ASP A 44 -7.20 -47.33 11.43
CA ASP A 44 -6.64 -46.72 10.21
C ASP A 44 -7.65 -45.81 9.46
N THR A 45 -8.88 -45.70 9.94
CA THR A 45 -9.92 -44.91 9.28
C THR A 45 -9.91 -43.48 9.80
N PRO A 46 -9.67 -42.45 8.96
CA PRO A 46 -9.81 -41.06 9.36
C PRO A 46 -11.28 -40.73 9.60
N ILE A 47 -11.61 -40.26 10.79
CA ILE A 47 -12.98 -39.92 11.20
C ILE A 47 -13.21 -38.42 11.35
N GLY A 48 -12.14 -37.61 11.41
CA GLY A 48 -12.26 -36.16 11.50
C GLY A 48 -10.95 -35.47 11.85
N ALA A 49 -11.04 -34.23 12.32
CA ALA A 49 -9.92 -33.48 12.87
C ALA A 49 -10.39 -32.58 14.03
N VAL A 50 -9.55 -32.45 15.06
CA VAL A 50 -9.66 -31.37 16.03
C VAL A 50 -8.87 -30.19 15.49
N ILE A 51 -9.49 -29.01 15.49
CA ILE A 51 -8.81 -27.76 15.16
C ILE A 51 -8.77 -26.93 16.44
N VAL A 52 -7.57 -26.53 16.84
CA VAL A 52 -7.36 -25.60 17.95
C VAL A 52 -6.71 -24.35 17.39
N GLU A 53 -7.35 -23.21 17.62
CA GLU A 53 -6.74 -21.92 17.39
C GLU A 53 -6.09 -21.46 18.71
N ILE A 54 -4.81 -21.15 18.64
CA ILE A 54 -4.03 -20.71 19.79
C ILE A 54 -3.50 -19.32 19.49
N ASP A 55 -3.80 -18.37 20.37
CA ASP A 55 -3.21 -17.03 20.31
C ASP A 55 -1.70 -17.15 20.61
N LEU A 56 -0.88 -16.62 19.70
CA LEU A 56 0.57 -16.60 19.81
C LEU A 56 1.01 -15.98 21.15
N LYS A 57 0.32 -14.95 21.64
CA LYS A 57 0.59 -14.27 22.91
C LYS A 57 0.38 -15.21 24.11
N ASP A 58 -0.77 -15.88 24.16
CA ASP A 58 -1.08 -16.84 25.21
C ASP A 58 -0.12 -18.04 25.19
N MET A 59 0.39 -18.41 24.01
CA MET A 59 1.38 -19.46 23.88
C MET A 59 2.76 -19.01 24.38
N LEU A 60 3.23 -17.83 23.97
CA LEU A 60 4.55 -17.30 24.34
C LEU A 60 4.67 -17.09 25.85
N SER A 61 3.64 -16.52 26.49
CA SER A 61 3.59 -16.31 27.95
C SER A 61 3.65 -17.59 28.78
N ARG A 62 3.35 -18.76 28.17
CA ARG A 62 3.39 -20.07 28.84
C ARG A 62 4.67 -20.85 28.59
N ILE A 63 5.36 -20.60 27.47
CA ILE A 63 6.54 -21.38 27.04
C ILE A 63 7.84 -20.64 27.36
N LEU A 64 7.83 -19.32 27.30
CA LEU A 64 9.01 -18.50 27.56
C LEU A 64 9.07 -18.06 29.02
N PRO A 65 10.30 -17.86 29.55
CA PRO A 65 10.52 -17.07 30.75
C PRO A 65 9.84 -15.69 30.65
N SER A 66 9.37 -15.15 31.78
CA SER A 66 8.57 -13.92 31.80
C SER A 66 9.26 -12.73 31.12
N ASP A 67 10.57 -12.60 31.28
CA ASP A 67 11.43 -11.58 30.67
C ASP A 67 11.54 -11.71 29.14
N GLU A 68 11.67 -12.93 28.62
CA GLU A 68 11.67 -13.16 27.16
C GLU A 68 10.27 -12.97 26.56
N SER A 69 9.22 -13.40 27.25
CA SER A 69 7.84 -13.23 26.78
C SER A 69 7.46 -11.75 26.66
N GLU A 70 7.81 -10.93 27.65
CA GLU A 70 7.54 -9.49 27.67
C GLU A 70 8.30 -8.75 26.55
N PHE A 71 9.52 -9.18 26.24
CA PHE A 71 10.30 -8.66 25.12
C PHE A 71 9.61 -8.90 23.77
N TYR A 72 9.21 -10.14 23.48
CA TYR A 72 8.53 -10.46 22.21
C TYR A 72 7.15 -9.80 22.11
N GLU A 73 6.42 -9.69 23.23
CA GLU A 73 5.15 -8.97 23.28
C GLU A 73 5.31 -7.51 22.90
N THR A 74 6.32 -6.85 23.47
CA THR A 74 6.63 -5.45 23.17
C THR A 74 7.00 -5.28 21.71
N GLU A 75 7.88 -6.13 21.15
CA GLU A 75 8.28 -6.04 19.75
C GLU A 75 7.11 -6.27 18.78
N ILE A 76 6.24 -7.25 19.07
CA ILE A 76 5.04 -7.52 18.26
C ILE A 76 4.09 -6.32 18.30
N GLN A 77 3.89 -5.72 19.47
CA GLN A 77 3.01 -4.57 19.62
C GLN A 77 3.56 -3.34 18.90
N GLU A 78 4.86 -3.05 19.04
CA GLU A 78 5.52 -1.94 18.34
C GLU A 78 5.40 -2.08 16.82
N ARG A 79 5.58 -3.29 16.28
CA ARG A 79 5.41 -3.56 14.84
C ARG A 79 3.97 -3.36 14.39
N LYS A 80 2.98 -3.79 15.18
CA LYS A 80 1.55 -3.56 14.88
C LYS A 80 1.22 -2.08 14.86
N ASP A 81 1.60 -1.35 15.90
CA ASP A 81 1.38 0.08 15.99
C ASP A 81 2.02 0.84 14.82
N ALA A 82 3.23 0.45 14.42
CA ALA A 82 3.91 1.02 13.26
C ALA A 82 3.16 0.72 11.94
N ALA A 83 2.68 -0.51 11.76
CA ALA A 83 1.92 -0.92 10.58
C ALA A 83 0.57 -0.18 10.49
N GLU A 84 -0.18 -0.09 11.60
CA GLU A 84 -1.45 0.64 11.65
C GLU A 84 -1.26 2.12 11.38
N ARG A 85 -0.21 2.75 11.94
CA ARG A 85 0.11 4.15 11.66
C ARG A 85 0.44 4.38 10.19
N LEU A 86 1.17 3.45 9.56
CA LEU A 86 1.48 3.52 8.14
C LEU A 86 0.21 3.38 7.29
N GLU A 87 -0.62 2.36 7.55
CA GLU A 87 -1.86 2.12 6.83
C GLU A 87 -2.84 3.30 6.97
N PHE A 88 -2.97 3.84 8.18
CA PHE A 88 -3.79 5.02 8.43
C PHE A 88 -3.27 6.23 7.64
N SER A 89 -1.96 6.46 7.62
CA SER A 89 -1.33 7.54 6.86
C SER A 89 -1.55 7.38 5.35
N GLU A 90 -1.33 6.19 4.81
CA GLU A 90 -1.54 5.89 3.38
C GLU A 90 -3.00 6.06 2.97
N THR A 91 -3.93 5.54 3.77
CA THR A 91 -5.37 5.67 3.55
C THR A 91 -5.78 7.14 3.58
N ARG A 92 -5.30 7.90 4.57
CA ARG A 92 -5.57 9.33 4.67
C ARG A 92 -5.05 10.11 3.46
N LEU A 93 -3.81 9.85 3.03
CA LEU A 93 -3.22 10.48 1.85
C LEU A 93 -3.99 10.12 0.57
N ARG A 94 -4.37 8.86 0.40
CA ARG A 94 -5.19 8.42 -0.73
C ARG A 94 -6.53 9.16 -0.75
N SER A 95 -7.26 9.19 0.37
CA SER A 95 -8.56 9.88 0.46
C SER A 95 -8.46 11.37 0.14
N ILE A 96 -7.38 12.03 0.57
CA ILE A 96 -7.14 13.44 0.20
C ILE A 96 -6.96 13.56 -1.32
N LEU A 97 -6.09 12.74 -1.92
CA LEU A 97 -5.82 12.80 -3.36
C LEU A 97 -7.02 12.46 -4.25
N GLU A 98 -7.91 11.57 -3.79
CA GLU A 98 -9.11 11.15 -4.53
C GLU A 98 -10.17 12.25 -4.59
N ASN A 99 -10.32 13.01 -3.50
CA ASN A 99 -11.32 14.07 -3.36
C ASN A 99 -10.85 15.45 -3.88
N MET A 100 -9.59 15.57 -4.32
CA MET A 100 -9.10 16.82 -4.90
C MET A 100 -9.77 17.10 -6.25
N LEU A 101 -10.07 18.38 -6.48
CA LEU A 101 -10.49 18.90 -7.78
C LEU A 101 -9.30 19.16 -8.71
N ASP A 102 -8.15 19.52 -8.12
CA ASP A 102 -6.93 19.78 -8.85
C ASP A 102 -6.22 18.46 -9.21
N GLY A 103 -5.77 18.38 -10.46
CA GLY A 103 -4.92 17.30 -10.97
C GLY A 103 -3.53 17.36 -10.34
N ILE A 104 -3.04 16.21 -9.88
CA ILE A 104 -1.68 16.06 -9.36
C ILE A 104 -0.96 15.01 -10.18
N ILE A 105 0.19 15.40 -10.72
CA ILE A 105 1.04 14.55 -11.54
C ILE A 105 2.46 14.64 -11.01
N THR A 106 3.13 13.50 -10.85
CA THR A 106 4.57 13.48 -10.58
C THR A 106 5.34 12.85 -11.71
N ILE A 107 6.51 13.41 -12.00
CA ILE A 107 7.41 12.92 -13.04
C ILE A 107 8.85 12.83 -12.51
N ASN A 108 9.63 11.93 -13.08
CA ASN A 108 11.07 11.86 -12.85
C ASN A 108 11.84 12.88 -13.70
N GLU A 109 13.16 12.89 -13.56
CA GLU A 109 14.11 13.72 -14.33
C GLU A 109 14.10 13.49 -15.85
N GLN A 110 13.53 12.39 -16.35
CA GLN A 110 13.34 12.13 -17.78
C GLN A 110 11.95 12.54 -18.27
N GLY A 111 11.12 13.15 -17.42
CA GLY A 111 9.74 13.51 -17.75
C GLY A 111 8.77 12.34 -17.77
N ILE A 112 9.15 11.19 -17.20
CA ILE A 112 8.31 10.00 -17.14
C ILE A 112 7.37 10.09 -15.94
N VAL A 113 6.08 9.85 -16.17
CA VAL A 113 5.04 9.93 -15.14
C VAL A 113 5.15 8.79 -14.14
N ASN A 114 5.26 9.15 -12.86
CA ASN A 114 5.25 8.23 -11.73
C ASN A 114 3.87 8.12 -11.09
N THR A 115 3.17 9.25 -10.91
CA THR A 115 1.82 9.28 -10.34
C THR A 115 0.90 10.18 -11.13
N PHE A 116 -0.39 9.82 -11.13
CA PHE A 116 -1.46 10.51 -11.83
C PHE A 116 -2.74 10.32 -11.02
N ASN A 117 -3.18 11.35 -10.29
CA ASN A 117 -4.32 11.23 -9.39
C ASN A 117 -5.66 11.17 -10.16
N PRO A 118 -6.77 10.76 -9.51
CA PRO A 118 -8.08 10.67 -10.17
C PRO A 118 -8.59 11.99 -10.75
N ALA A 119 -8.21 13.12 -10.17
CA ALA A 119 -8.57 14.42 -10.72
C ALA A 119 -7.87 14.67 -12.06
N ALA A 120 -6.60 14.30 -12.19
CA ALA A 120 -5.87 14.36 -13.45
C ALA A 120 -6.47 13.41 -14.50
N GLU A 121 -6.97 12.23 -14.09
CA GLU A 121 -7.72 11.33 -14.99
C GLU A 121 -8.95 12.01 -15.57
N ARG A 122 -9.75 12.66 -14.72
CA ARG A 122 -10.94 13.43 -15.15
C ARG A 122 -10.56 14.61 -16.05
N ILE A 123 -9.54 15.37 -15.68
CA ILE A 123 -9.08 16.54 -16.44
C ILE A 123 -8.54 16.14 -17.81
N PHE A 124 -7.67 15.14 -17.92
CA PHE A 124 -7.03 14.84 -19.21
C PHE A 124 -7.75 13.74 -20.02
N GLY A 125 -8.71 13.02 -19.43
CA GLY A 125 -9.43 11.93 -20.08
C GLY A 125 -8.61 10.64 -20.24
N TYR A 126 -7.48 10.52 -19.55
CA TYR A 126 -6.65 9.32 -19.53
C TYR A 126 -6.87 8.53 -18.25
N ASN A 127 -6.81 7.19 -18.33
CA ASN A 127 -6.62 6.38 -17.13
C ASN A 127 -5.14 6.41 -16.69
N LYS A 128 -4.88 6.34 -15.38
CA LYS A 128 -3.54 6.26 -14.80
C LYS A 128 -2.72 5.12 -15.40
N THR A 129 -3.34 3.98 -15.72
CA THR A 129 -2.65 2.82 -16.31
C THR A 129 -2.18 3.10 -17.74
N GLU A 130 -2.76 4.10 -18.41
CA GLU A 130 -2.36 4.50 -19.75
C GLU A 130 -1.23 5.54 -19.74
N ILE A 131 -0.99 6.23 -18.62
CA ILE A 131 -0.08 7.37 -18.52
C ILE A 131 1.15 7.08 -17.67
N ILE A 132 1.03 6.27 -16.62
CA ILE A 132 2.18 5.88 -15.81
C ILE A 132 3.23 5.20 -16.71
N GLY A 133 4.48 5.62 -16.58
CA GLY A 133 5.58 5.15 -17.41
C GLY A 133 5.71 5.82 -18.79
N LYS A 134 4.76 6.69 -19.18
CA LYS A 134 4.86 7.51 -20.39
C LYS A 134 5.48 8.87 -20.09
N ASN A 135 6.00 9.52 -21.12
CA ASN A 135 6.48 10.89 -21.02
C ASN A 135 5.31 11.87 -20.94
N ILE A 136 5.39 12.81 -20.00
CA ILE A 136 4.37 13.83 -19.70
C ILE A 136 4.00 14.72 -20.89
N LYS A 137 4.89 14.88 -21.87
CA LYS A 137 4.69 15.74 -23.04
C LYS A 137 3.44 15.39 -23.85
N ILE A 138 2.89 14.17 -23.71
CA ILE A 138 1.62 13.76 -24.32
C ILE A 138 0.43 14.63 -23.89
N LEU A 139 0.50 15.27 -22.72
CA LEU A 139 -0.55 16.16 -22.18
C LEU A 139 -0.44 17.61 -22.69
N MET A 140 0.40 17.84 -23.70
CA MET A 140 0.76 19.18 -24.19
C MET A 140 0.53 19.26 -25.70
N PRO A 141 0.11 20.42 -26.24
CA PRO A 141 0.12 20.68 -27.67
C PRO A 141 1.54 20.99 -28.17
N ASP A 142 1.74 20.92 -29.50
CA ASP A 142 2.91 21.53 -30.12
C ASP A 142 2.89 23.06 -29.95
N PRO A 143 4.06 23.72 -29.82
CA PRO A 143 5.42 23.15 -29.88
C PRO A 143 5.89 22.55 -28.56
N TYR A 144 5.17 22.77 -27.45
CA TYR A 144 5.57 22.34 -26.11
C TYR A 144 5.74 20.82 -26.02
N HIS A 145 4.91 20.06 -26.73
CA HIS A 145 5.06 18.62 -26.87
C HIS A 145 6.47 18.22 -27.33
N ARG A 146 7.00 18.87 -28.36
CA ARG A 146 8.34 18.57 -28.91
C ARG A 146 9.47 19.09 -28.03
N GLU A 147 9.29 20.23 -27.40
CA GLU A 147 10.35 20.94 -26.67
C GLU A 147 10.45 20.56 -25.19
N HIS A 148 9.47 19.85 -24.63
CA HIS A 148 9.36 19.68 -23.17
C HIS A 148 10.60 19.04 -22.54
N ASP A 149 11.17 18.02 -23.19
CA ASP A 149 12.36 17.33 -22.69
C ASP A 149 13.57 18.30 -22.59
N THR A 150 13.66 19.29 -23.49
CA THR A 150 14.66 20.35 -23.42
C THR A 150 14.46 21.25 -22.21
N TYR A 151 13.22 21.55 -21.82
CA TYR A 151 12.93 22.38 -20.65
C TYR A 151 13.35 21.70 -19.35
N ILE A 152 13.06 20.40 -19.21
CA ILE A 152 13.49 19.60 -18.06
C ILE A 152 15.03 19.58 -18.00
N ASN A 153 15.70 19.24 -19.10
CA ASN A 153 17.16 19.19 -19.17
C ASN A 153 17.81 20.54 -18.85
N LYS A 154 17.23 21.65 -19.31
CA LYS A 154 17.72 22.99 -18.99
C LYS A 154 17.59 23.26 -17.49
N TYR A 155 16.44 22.96 -16.88
CA TYR A 155 16.26 23.14 -15.44
C TYR A 155 17.24 22.28 -14.63
N LEU A 156 17.45 21.02 -15.00
CA LEU A 156 18.40 20.14 -14.30
C LEU A 156 19.82 20.71 -14.28
N LYS A 157 20.24 21.37 -15.37
CA LYS A 157 21.56 22.00 -15.51
C LYS A 157 21.66 23.35 -14.81
N THR A 158 20.69 24.23 -15.00
CA THR A 158 20.82 25.64 -14.57
C THR A 158 20.16 25.92 -13.23
N LYS A 159 19.31 25.00 -12.74
CA LYS A 159 18.39 25.19 -11.61
C LYS A 159 17.53 26.46 -11.72
N THR A 160 17.42 27.02 -12.92
CA THR A 160 16.66 28.24 -13.18
C THR A 160 15.24 27.87 -13.59
N PRO A 161 14.23 28.19 -12.79
CA PRO A 161 12.86 27.80 -13.07
C PRO A 161 12.26 28.66 -14.21
N LYS A 162 11.65 28.03 -15.22
CA LYS A 162 10.82 28.75 -16.21
C LYS A 162 9.35 28.84 -15.75
N ILE A 163 8.84 27.81 -15.08
CA ILE A 163 7.47 27.73 -14.53
C ILE A 163 7.49 27.42 -13.02
N ILE A 164 8.59 26.84 -12.51
CA ILE A 164 8.66 26.40 -11.10
C ILE A 164 8.58 27.60 -10.14
N GLY A 165 7.65 27.53 -9.18
CA GLY A 165 7.45 28.57 -8.14
C GLY A 165 6.46 29.69 -8.48
N SER A 166 5.97 29.81 -9.71
CA SER A 166 4.90 30.74 -10.08
C SER A 166 3.84 29.99 -10.88
N GLY A 167 2.62 29.84 -10.33
CA GLY A 167 1.49 29.30 -11.10
C GLY A 167 1.30 30.09 -12.40
N ARG A 168 1.03 29.40 -13.51
CA ARG A 168 0.84 30.03 -14.82
C ARG A 168 -0.26 29.36 -15.60
N GLU A 169 -1.01 30.19 -16.31
CA GLU A 169 -1.92 29.72 -17.32
C GLU A 169 -1.16 29.18 -18.54
N VAL A 170 -1.46 27.93 -18.93
CA VAL A 170 -0.91 27.28 -20.12
C VAL A 170 -2.01 26.52 -20.86
N THR A 171 -1.75 26.14 -22.11
CA THR A 171 -2.64 25.26 -22.88
C THR A 171 -2.22 23.81 -22.72
N ALA A 172 -3.15 22.96 -22.33
CA ALA A 172 -2.96 21.51 -22.22
C ALA A 172 -3.74 20.77 -23.32
N ARG A 173 -3.45 19.48 -23.49
CA ARG A 173 -4.08 18.60 -24.48
C ARG A 173 -4.70 17.38 -23.79
N ARG A 174 -5.99 17.14 -24.04
CA ARG A 174 -6.74 15.95 -23.57
C ARG A 174 -6.46 14.74 -24.48
N LYS A 175 -6.90 13.56 -24.04
CA LYS A 175 -6.78 12.30 -24.79
C LYS A 175 -7.44 12.33 -26.17
N ASP A 176 -8.58 13.00 -26.29
CA ASP A 176 -9.31 13.18 -27.55
C ASP A 176 -8.60 14.16 -28.53
N GLY A 177 -7.51 14.79 -28.10
CA GLY A 177 -6.78 15.79 -28.86
C GLY A 177 -7.24 17.23 -28.64
N GLY A 178 -8.32 17.45 -27.90
CA GLY A 178 -8.83 18.78 -27.56
C GLY A 178 -7.84 19.58 -26.72
N HIS A 179 -7.72 20.87 -27.02
CA HIS A 179 -6.91 21.80 -26.26
C HIS A 179 -7.77 22.58 -25.28
N PHE A 180 -7.25 22.82 -24.07
CA PHE A 180 -7.97 23.54 -23.03
C PHE A 180 -6.99 24.31 -22.13
N PRO A 181 -7.43 25.45 -21.54
CA PRO A 181 -6.59 26.23 -20.65
C PRO A 181 -6.52 25.58 -19.26
N ILE A 182 -5.32 25.55 -18.69
CA ILE A 182 -5.08 25.13 -17.32
C ILE A 182 -4.26 26.16 -16.56
N ASP A 183 -4.48 26.25 -15.26
CA ASP A 183 -3.52 26.87 -14.33
C ASP A 183 -2.56 25.77 -13.83
N LEU A 184 -1.27 25.97 -14.06
CA LEU A 184 -0.22 24.99 -13.78
C LEU A 184 0.77 25.57 -12.77
N SER A 185 0.95 24.86 -11.65
CA SER A 185 2.05 25.08 -10.72
C SER A 185 2.98 23.88 -10.73
N VAL A 186 4.29 24.13 -10.83
CA VAL A 186 5.31 23.07 -10.78
C VAL A 186 6.26 23.31 -9.63
N SER A 187 6.57 22.27 -8.88
CA SER A 187 7.66 22.25 -7.91
C SER A 187 8.65 21.13 -8.24
N ALA A 188 9.87 21.27 -7.74
CA ALA A 188 10.93 20.29 -7.89
C ALA A 188 11.46 19.92 -6.51
N THR A 189 11.60 18.62 -6.25
CA THR A 189 12.05 18.10 -4.96
C THR A 189 12.97 16.90 -5.15
N LEU A 190 13.79 16.60 -4.15
CA LEU A 190 14.65 15.42 -4.12
C LEU A 190 13.99 14.36 -3.24
N VAL A 191 13.72 13.19 -3.82
CA VAL A 191 13.18 12.03 -3.09
C VAL A 191 14.20 10.91 -3.18
N LYS A 192 14.77 10.50 -2.04
CA LYS A 192 15.83 9.47 -1.96
C LYS A 192 16.99 9.73 -2.94
N GLY A 193 17.41 11.00 -3.04
CA GLY A 193 18.50 11.44 -3.93
C GLY A 193 18.14 11.55 -5.42
N LYS A 194 16.91 11.22 -5.82
CA LYS A 194 16.43 11.37 -7.21
C LYS A 194 15.60 12.64 -7.37
N GLN A 195 15.84 13.37 -8.45
CA GLN A 195 15.03 14.54 -8.78
C GLN A 195 13.63 14.10 -9.20
N MET A 196 12.63 14.69 -8.55
CA MET A 196 11.22 14.55 -8.87
C MET A 196 10.61 15.93 -9.11
N PHE A 197 9.63 15.98 -10.00
CA PHE A 197 8.80 17.16 -10.21
C PHE A 197 7.36 16.84 -9.85
N VAL A 198 6.68 17.81 -9.26
CA VAL A 198 5.27 17.74 -8.91
C VAL A 198 4.54 18.85 -9.66
N GLY A 199 3.60 18.47 -10.52
CA GLY A 199 2.69 19.38 -11.21
C GLY A 199 1.32 19.36 -10.54
N ILE A 200 0.80 20.54 -10.21
CA ILE A 200 -0.57 20.77 -9.78
C ILE A 200 -1.30 21.51 -10.90
N ILE A 201 -2.42 20.96 -11.35
CA ILE A 201 -3.16 21.39 -12.54
C ILE A 201 -4.59 21.70 -12.14
N ARG A 202 -5.08 22.88 -12.52
CA ARG A 202 -6.49 23.23 -12.45
C ARG A 202 -7.03 23.52 -13.83
N ASP A 203 -8.09 22.83 -14.23
CA ASP A 203 -8.86 23.18 -15.43
C ASP A 203 -9.56 24.52 -15.19
N ILE A 204 -9.33 25.48 -16.08
CA ILE A 204 -9.92 26.83 -15.98
C ILE A 204 -10.81 27.14 -17.19
N THR A 205 -11.27 26.12 -17.92
CA THR A 205 -12.15 26.29 -19.09
C THR A 205 -13.38 27.14 -18.74
N ASP A 206 -14.05 26.84 -17.62
CA ASP A 206 -15.26 27.57 -17.19
C ASP A 206 -15.00 29.02 -16.77
N ARG A 207 -13.76 29.38 -16.41
CA ARG A 207 -13.40 30.76 -16.06
C ARG A 207 -13.24 31.67 -17.27
N LYS A 208 -13.26 31.10 -18.48
CA LYS A 208 -13.09 31.81 -19.74
C LYS A 208 -14.37 31.93 -20.57
N ILE A 209 -15.50 31.47 -20.04
CA ILE A 209 -16.83 31.57 -20.68
C ILE A 209 -17.47 32.91 -20.32
#